data_AF-A0AAN4Y9Q7-F1
#
_entry.id   AF-A0AAN4Y9Q7-F1
#
_cell.length_a   1.000
_cell.length_b   1.000
_cell.length_c   1.000
_cell.angle_alpha   90.00
_cell.angle_beta   90.00
_cell.angle_gamma   90.00
#
_symmetry.space_group_name_H-M   'P 1'
#
loop_
_entity.id
_entity.type
_entity.pdbx_description
1 polymer ?
#
loop_
_entity_poly.entity_id
_entity_poly.type
_entity_poly.pdbx_seq_one_letter_code
_entity_poly.pdbx_strand_id
1 'polypeptide(L)'
;MLDVFIERFVDAFSPEVDVKSGQAGALRRAAEIRMFSPLLMDAFEVVSATFFGRSIQDPRIEESGTLLYGRVLRNLQNALFDPERSKAESTLATVILLMAFEEDWINVPWSAGTTKKDILHYLLDLTVEVPSLLAEYDALEVTRQSGVPSAHEITVKQAALWNGVTNLTCRFLQWKIDWVDAYPDGPPKEVPAEPNDHFPIFRCRDLRTGAVITPTKLVYPNLRLAQTMCLYYTSRLILSTVDTRPDDDRVGPAQQYALGCGICRTLEWYILTAPGNMINRLAFPVRVAWEVFPDGGPERRFIYDVLKLVEKRHSLGLWGSGMSELSPRAGSPPKA
;
A
#
# COMPACT_ATOMS: atom_id res chain seq x y z
N MET A 1 -21.58 -2.65 20.90
CA MET A 1 -21.73 -3.90 20.13
C MET A 1 -20.91 -3.81 18.85
N LEU A 2 -21.10 -2.77 18.04
CA LEU A 2 -20.30 -2.52 16.83
C LEU A 2 -18.80 -2.33 17.09
N ASP A 3 -18.41 -1.57 18.12
CA ASP A 3 -16.98 -1.43 18.46
C ASP A 3 -16.30 -2.75 18.81
N VAL A 4 -17.04 -3.68 19.43
CA VAL A 4 -16.54 -5.04 19.74
C VAL A 4 -16.36 -5.86 18.47
N PHE A 5 -17.21 -5.68 17.46
CA PHE A 5 -17.05 -6.35 16.17
C PHE A 5 -15.86 -5.79 15.39
N ILE A 6 -15.69 -4.46 15.41
CA ILE A 6 -14.55 -3.79 14.77
C ILE A 6 -13.25 -4.18 15.46
N GLU A 7 -13.21 -4.18 16.79
CA GLU A 7 -12.06 -4.63 17.58
C GLU A 7 -11.71 -6.08 17.27
N ARG A 8 -12.69 -7.00 17.27
CA ARG A 8 -12.45 -8.41 16.91
C ARG A 8 -12.03 -8.61 15.46
N PHE A 9 -12.55 -7.80 14.53
CA PHE A 9 -12.12 -7.81 13.13
C PHE A 9 -10.67 -7.34 13.02
N VAL A 10 -10.34 -6.21 13.65
CA VAL A 10 -8.98 -5.68 13.67
C VAL A 10 -8.02 -6.65 14.36
N ASP A 11 -8.42 -7.31 15.44
CA ASP A 11 -7.60 -8.33 16.11
C ASP A 11 -7.38 -9.57 15.24
N ALA A 12 -8.37 -9.96 14.44
CA ALA A 12 -8.27 -11.11 13.55
C ALA A 12 -7.34 -10.85 12.34
N PHE A 13 -7.35 -9.63 11.79
CA PHE A 13 -6.60 -9.26 10.59
C PHE A 13 -5.36 -8.38 10.86
N SER A 14 -5.16 -7.98 12.10
CA SER A 14 -4.10 -7.07 12.55
C SER A 14 -3.75 -7.36 14.04
N PRO A 15 -3.44 -8.62 14.42
CA PRO A 15 -3.27 -9.02 15.82
C PRO A 15 -2.14 -8.26 16.52
N GLU A 16 -2.24 -8.11 17.85
CA GLU A 16 -1.13 -7.60 18.66
C GLU A 16 0.01 -8.63 18.66
N VAL A 17 1.12 -8.29 18.01
CA VAL A 17 2.35 -9.09 17.97
C VAL A 17 3.44 -8.44 18.80
N ASP A 18 4.22 -9.27 19.51
CA ASP A 18 5.36 -8.83 20.33
C ASP A 18 6.32 -7.95 19.49
N VAL A 19 6.93 -6.95 20.15
CA VAL A 19 7.71 -5.85 19.55
C VAL A 19 8.88 -6.34 18.67
N LYS A 20 9.25 -7.62 18.81
CA LYS A 20 10.31 -8.28 18.03
C LYS A 20 9.86 -8.83 16.67
N SER A 21 8.56 -9.01 16.45
CA SER A 21 7.99 -9.67 15.25
C SER A 21 7.43 -8.68 14.22
N GLY A 22 7.41 -7.39 14.53
CA GLY A 22 6.85 -6.34 13.67
C GLY A 22 5.32 -6.23 13.81
N GLN A 23 4.81 -5.01 13.68
CA GLN A 23 3.38 -4.70 13.80
C GLN A 23 2.67 -4.74 12.44
N ALA A 24 1.64 -5.58 12.32
CA ALA A 24 0.54 -5.36 11.37
C ALA A 24 -0.26 -4.16 11.89
N GLY A 25 0.07 -2.94 11.44
CA GLY A 25 -0.42 -1.69 12.05
C GLY A 25 -1.24 -0.77 11.14
N ALA A 26 -1.43 -1.10 9.86
CA ALA A 26 -2.16 -0.23 8.93
C ALA A 26 -3.68 -0.32 9.12
N LEU A 27 -4.22 -1.53 9.27
CA LEU A 27 -5.65 -1.77 9.49
C LEU A 27 -6.11 -1.27 10.86
N ARG A 28 -5.33 -1.56 11.91
CA ARG A 28 -5.59 -1.07 13.27
C ARG A 28 -5.65 0.46 13.36
N ARG A 29 -4.78 1.16 12.64
CA ARG A 29 -4.82 2.63 12.62
C ARG A 29 -5.87 3.23 11.72
N ALA A 30 -6.18 2.60 10.59
CA ALA A 30 -7.37 2.96 9.83
C ALA A 30 -8.64 2.82 10.70
N ALA A 31 -8.67 1.82 11.59
CA ALA A 31 -9.74 1.68 12.57
C ALA A 31 -9.69 2.80 13.61
N GLU A 32 -8.54 3.19 14.16
CA GLU A 32 -8.43 4.29 15.14
C GLU A 32 -8.94 5.63 14.59
N ILE A 33 -8.61 5.97 13.33
CA ILE A 33 -9.03 7.24 12.72
C ILE A 33 -10.44 7.22 12.12
N ARG A 34 -11.12 6.06 12.13
CA ARG A 34 -12.43 5.86 11.47
C ARG A 34 -13.50 6.85 11.94
N MET A 35 -13.45 7.28 13.20
CA MET A 35 -14.41 8.22 13.78
C MET A 35 -14.39 9.61 13.14
N PHE A 36 -13.32 9.94 12.41
CA PHE A 36 -13.18 11.22 11.71
C PHE A 36 -13.69 11.16 10.26
N SER A 37 -14.14 10.00 9.78
CA SER A 37 -14.77 9.88 8.46
C SER A 37 -15.95 8.92 8.47
N PRO A 38 -17.19 9.41 8.22
CA PRO A 38 -18.36 8.55 8.11
C PRO A 38 -18.21 7.43 7.06
N LEU A 39 -17.48 7.69 5.97
CA LEU A 39 -17.24 6.70 4.90
C LEU A 39 -16.31 5.57 5.37
N LEU A 40 -15.28 5.90 6.15
CA LEU A 40 -14.35 4.92 6.70
C LEU A 40 -14.96 4.16 7.87
N MET A 41 -15.73 4.85 8.71
CA MET A 41 -16.55 4.24 9.75
C MET A 41 -17.51 3.23 9.13
N ASP A 42 -18.40 3.65 8.21
CA ASP A 42 -19.36 2.75 7.57
C ASP A 42 -18.66 1.53 6.93
N ALA A 43 -17.49 1.73 6.31
CA ALA A 43 -16.72 0.62 5.74
C ALA A 43 -16.22 -0.36 6.81
N PHE A 44 -15.67 0.12 7.93
CA PHE A 44 -15.30 -0.72 9.08
C PHE A 44 -16.50 -1.45 9.69
N GLU A 45 -17.64 -0.77 9.82
CA GLU A 45 -18.86 -1.36 10.35
C GLU A 45 -19.32 -2.55 9.49
N VAL A 46 -19.32 -2.38 8.18
CA VAL A 46 -19.77 -3.41 7.25
C VAL A 46 -18.84 -4.62 7.23
N VAL A 47 -17.54 -4.40 7.03
CA VAL A 47 -16.58 -5.52 6.96
C VAL A 47 -16.54 -6.31 8.28
N SER A 48 -16.68 -5.62 9.41
CA SER A 48 -16.67 -6.25 10.73
C SER A 48 -17.95 -7.03 11.02
N ALA A 49 -19.12 -6.50 10.65
CA ALA A 49 -20.40 -7.17 10.83
C ALA A 49 -20.51 -8.43 9.96
N THR A 50 -20.10 -8.33 8.68
CA THR A 50 -20.11 -9.47 7.76
C THR A 50 -19.11 -10.54 8.19
N PHE A 51 -17.89 -10.15 8.61
CA PHE A 51 -16.91 -11.08 9.19
C PHE A 51 -17.47 -11.81 10.41
N PHE A 52 -18.06 -11.07 11.35
CA PHE A 52 -18.56 -11.65 12.59
C PHE A 52 -19.75 -12.60 12.33
N GLY A 53 -20.71 -12.19 11.49
CA GLY A 53 -21.85 -13.03 11.10
C GLY A 53 -21.42 -14.38 10.52
N ARG A 54 -20.40 -14.37 9.64
CA ARG A 54 -19.78 -15.60 9.10
C ARG A 54 -19.09 -16.43 10.19
N SER A 55 -18.35 -15.79 11.08
CA SER A 55 -17.58 -16.47 12.14
C SER A 55 -18.43 -17.26 13.13
N ILE A 56 -19.69 -16.83 13.34
CA ILE A 56 -20.64 -17.51 14.24
C ILE A 56 -21.78 -18.21 13.49
N GLN A 57 -21.72 -18.24 12.15
CA GLN A 57 -22.75 -18.81 11.28
C GLN A 57 -24.17 -18.27 11.56
N ASP A 58 -24.30 -16.97 11.85
CA ASP A 58 -25.60 -16.31 12.02
C ASP A 58 -25.96 -15.55 10.73
N PRO A 59 -26.88 -16.09 9.90
CA PRO A 59 -27.21 -15.51 8.60
C PRO A 59 -27.81 -14.11 8.72
N ARG A 60 -28.43 -13.77 9.86
CA ARG A 60 -29.10 -12.48 10.06
C ARG A 60 -28.10 -11.35 10.21
N ILE A 61 -26.98 -11.62 10.89
CA ILE A 61 -25.90 -10.65 11.08
C ILE A 61 -25.13 -10.49 9.77
N GLU A 62 -24.86 -11.59 9.08
CA GLU A 62 -24.23 -11.57 7.76
C GLU A 62 -25.08 -10.78 6.74
N GLU A 63 -26.38 -11.05 6.64
CA GLU A 63 -27.30 -10.36 5.73
C GLU A 63 -27.41 -8.85 6.05
N SER A 64 -27.35 -8.48 7.33
CA SER A 64 -27.32 -7.07 7.75
C SER A 64 -26.07 -6.33 7.27
N GLY A 65 -24.91 -6.99 7.27
CA GLY A 65 -23.66 -6.45 6.74
C GLY A 65 -23.71 -6.29 5.21
N THR A 66 -24.24 -7.29 4.51
CA THR A 66 -24.41 -7.27 3.04
C THR A 66 -25.36 -6.16 2.57
N LEU A 67 -26.44 -5.89 3.30
CA LEU A 67 -27.37 -4.79 2.99
C LEU A 67 -26.72 -3.41 3.15
N LEU A 68 -25.85 -3.25 4.15
CA LEU A 68 -25.11 -2.02 4.41
C LEU A 68 -23.93 -1.84 3.44
N TYR A 69 -23.36 -2.93 2.93
CA TYR A 69 -22.29 -2.91 1.92
C TYR A 69 -22.70 -2.17 0.64
N GLY A 70 -23.91 -2.40 0.14
CA GLY A 70 -24.44 -1.65 -1.01
C GLY A 70 -24.54 -0.13 -0.76
N ARG A 71 -24.77 0.30 0.50
CA ARG A 71 -24.77 1.72 0.88
C ARG A 71 -23.34 2.29 0.89
N VAL A 72 -22.37 1.54 1.43
CA VAL A 72 -20.96 1.93 1.45
C VAL A 72 -20.42 2.06 0.03
N LEU A 73 -20.70 1.12 -0.85
CA LEU A 73 -20.28 1.18 -2.25
C LEU A 73 -20.87 2.39 -2.98
N ARG A 74 -22.16 2.71 -2.77
CA ARG A 74 -22.77 3.93 -3.33
C ARG A 74 -22.13 5.21 -2.77
N ASN A 75 -21.84 5.25 -1.46
CA ASN A 75 -21.21 6.40 -0.83
C ASN A 75 -19.74 6.57 -1.26
N LEU A 76 -19.02 5.45 -1.42
CA LEU A 76 -17.67 5.42 -1.97
C LEU A 76 -17.69 5.87 -3.43
N GLN A 77 -18.62 5.37 -4.23
CA GLN A 77 -18.79 5.77 -5.63
C GLN A 77 -19.08 7.27 -5.74
N ASN A 78 -19.97 7.82 -4.91
CA ASN A 78 -20.22 9.26 -4.83
C ASN A 78 -18.97 10.04 -4.39
N ALA A 79 -18.19 9.49 -3.44
CA ALA A 79 -16.93 10.10 -3.05
C ALA A 79 -15.92 10.06 -4.21
N LEU A 80 -15.82 8.97 -4.96
CA LEU A 80 -14.94 8.82 -6.13
C LEU A 80 -15.33 9.73 -7.31
N PHE A 81 -16.62 10.04 -7.46
CA PHE A 81 -17.12 10.98 -8.47
C PHE A 81 -16.90 12.45 -8.09
N ASP A 82 -16.76 12.73 -6.81
CA ASP A 82 -16.49 14.07 -6.31
C ASP A 82 -14.98 14.37 -6.42
N PRO A 83 -14.57 15.43 -7.15
CA PRO A 83 -13.15 15.75 -7.37
C PRO A 83 -12.35 16.02 -6.10
N GLU A 84 -12.98 16.36 -4.98
CA GLU A 84 -12.33 16.59 -3.68
C GLU A 84 -12.38 15.33 -2.81
N ARG A 85 -13.55 14.70 -2.69
CA ARG A 85 -13.74 13.52 -1.83
C ARG A 85 -13.08 12.26 -2.38
N SER A 86 -12.90 12.16 -3.70
CA SER A 86 -12.20 11.05 -4.36
C SER A 86 -10.73 10.98 -3.95
N LYS A 87 -10.24 12.07 -3.35
CA LYS A 87 -8.86 12.25 -2.91
C LYS A 87 -8.67 12.17 -1.40
N ALA A 88 -9.75 12.07 -0.64
CA ALA A 88 -9.70 11.99 0.81
C ALA A 88 -9.02 10.70 1.27
N GLU A 89 -8.22 10.80 2.34
CA GLU A 89 -7.54 9.67 2.97
C GLU A 89 -8.53 8.57 3.36
N SER A 90 -9.70 8.96 3.88
CA SER A 90 -10.77 8.02 4.18
C SER A 90 -11.29 7.28 2.96
N THR A 91 -11.32 7.91 1.79
CA THR A 91 -11.77 7.25 0.55
C THR A 91 -10.75 6.19 0.12
N LEU A 92 -9.46 6.49 0.22
CA LEU A 92 -8.39 5.53 -0.09
C LEU A 92 -8.31 4.41 0.95
N ALA A 93 -8.42 4.73 2.24
CA ALA A 93 -8.46 3.75 3.32
C ALA A 93 -9.71 2.88 3.24
N THR A 94 -10.87 3.44 2.88
CA THR A 94 -12.10 2.68 2.60
C THR A 94 -11.91 1.77 1.40
N VAL A 95 -11.30 2.24 0.31
CA VAL A 95 -10.97 1.38 -0.84
C VAL A 95 -10.06 0.24 -0.37
N ILE A 96 -8.96 0.52 0.33
CA ILE A 96 -8.04 -0.50 0.86
C ILE A 96 -8.74 -1.50 1.81
N LEU A 97 -9.64 -1.02 2.65
CA LEU A 97 -10.40 -1.84 3.59
C LEU A 97 -11.42 -2.75 2.89
N LEU A 98 -12.14 -2.23 1.90
CA LEU A 98 -13.08 -3.04 1.10
C LEU A 98 -12.33 -3.99 0.17
N MET A 99 -11.18 -3.57 -0.37
CA MET A 99 -10.25 -4.41 -1.14
C MET A 99 -9.71 -5.58 -0.32
N ALA A 100 -9.52 -5.40 0.99
CA ALA A 100 -9.09 -6.47 1.89
C ALA A 100 -10.23 -7.42 2.31
N PHE A 101 -11.49 -7.09 1.98
CA PHE A 101 -12.66 -7.77 2.52
C PHE A 101 -13.49 -8.57 1.50
N GLU A 102 -13.54 -8.18 0.22
CA GLU A 102 -14.23 -8.94 -0.83
C GLU A 102 -13.51 -8.90 -2.19
N GLU A 103 -13.62 -9.98 -2.97
CA GLU A 103 -13.09 -10.08 -4.34
C GLU A 103 -14.00 -9.43 -5.41
N ASP A 104 -15.30 -9.22 -5.12
CA ASP A 104 -16.32 -8.84 -6.11
C ASP A 104 -16.41 -7.33 -6.44
N TRP A 105 -15.83 -6.46 -5.61
CA TRP A 105 -15.92 -4.99 -5.75
C TRP A 105 -15.35 -4.46 -7.08
N ILE A 106 -14.44 -5.21 -7.70
CA ILE A 106 -13.75 -4.89 -8.95
C ILE A 106 -14.67 -4.96 -10.18
N ASN A 107 -15.75 -5.75 -10.11
CA ASN A 107 -16.61 -6.07 -11.25
C ASN A 107 -17.88 -5.20 -11.30
N VAL A 108 -18.41 -4.84 -10.12
CA VAL A 108 -19.69 -4.12 -9.98
C VAL A 108 -19.69 -2.70 -10.58
N PRO A 109 -18.65 -1.85 -10.44
CA PRO A 109 -18.67 -0.46 -10.93
C PRO A 109 -18.67 -0.33 -12.46
N TRP A 110 -18.15 -1.32 -13.19
CA TRP A 110 -17.93 -1.25 -14.65
C TRP A 110 -19.05 -1.91 -15.46
N SER A 111 -19.86 -2.75 -14.83
CA SER A 111 -21.00 -3.44 -15.46
C SER A 111 -22.05 -2.47 -16.04
N ALA A 112 -22.08 -1.21 -15.57
CA ALA A 112 -22.97 -0.16 -16.05
C ALA A 112 -22.51 0.56 -17.33
N GLY A 113 -21.28 0.31 -17.83
CA GLY A 113 -20.80 0.82 -19.12
C GLY A 113 -20.59 2.34 -19.23
N THR A 114 -20.61 3.09 -18.13
CA THR A 114 -20.57 4.56 -18.13
C THR A 114 -19.16 5.16 -18.15
N THR A 115 -18.12 4.39 -17.82
CA THR A 115 -16.72 4.85 -17.78
C THR A 115 -15.74 3.78 -18.26
N LYS A 116 -14.63 4.21 -18.88
CA LYS A 116 -13.54 3.31 -19.30
C LYS A 116 -12.52 3.19 -18.16
N LYS A 117 -12.01 1.98 -17.93
CA LYS A 117 -10.87 1.75 -17.03
C LYS A 117 -9.68 2.59 -17.51
N ASP A 118 -8.90 3.05 -16.54
CA ASP A 118 -7.65 3.79 -16.78
C ASP A 118 -6.49 3.05 -16.10
N ILE A 119 -5.27 3.56 -16.31
CA ILE A 119 -4.05 2.92 -15.82
C ILE A 119 -4.06 2.54 -14.34
N LEU A 120 -4.63 3.38 -13.47
CA LEU A 120 -4.68 3.08 -12.03
C LEU A 120 -5.70 2.00 -11.75
N HIS A 121 -6.84 1.98 -12.45
CA HIS A 121 -7.82 0.91 -12.29
C HIS A 121 -7.22 -0.45 -12.65
N TYR A 122 -6.48 -0.54 -13.76
CA TYR A 122 -5.77 -1.76 -14.13
C TYR A 122 -4.69 -2.17 -13.10
N LEU A 123 -4.07 -1.22 -12.39
CA LEU A 123 -3.12 -1.54 -11.32
C LEU A 123 -3.84 -2.02 -10.06
N LEU A 124 -4.97 -1.39 -9.71
CA LEU A 124 -5.78 -1.76 -8.57
C LEU A 124 -6.32 -3.18 -8.74
N ASP A 125 -6.70 -3.56 -9.97
CA ASP A 125 -7.10 -4.92 -10.30
C ASP A 125 -6.07 -5.98 -9.88
N LEU A 126 -4.76 -5.65 -9.94
CA LEU A 126 -3.69 -6.52 -9.47
C LEU A 126 -3.43 -6.35 -7.97
N THR A 127 -3.50 -5.12 -7.47
CA THR A 127 -3.13 -4.80 -6.08
C THR A 127 -4.05 -5.48 -5.08
N VAL A 128 -5.30 -5.78 -5.45
CA VAL A 128 -6.25 -6.50 -4.58
C VAL A 128 -5.96 -7.97 -4.36
N GLU A 129 -5.10 -8.57 -5.18
CA GLU A 129 -4.68 -9.95 -4.95
C GLU A 129 -3.55 -10.05 -3.90
N VAL A 130 -2.89 -8.92 -3.58
CA VAL A 130 -1.78 -8.90 -2.61
C VAL A 130 -2.23 -9.30 -1.20
N PRO A 131 -3.33 -8.75 -0.61
CA PRO A 131 -3.78 -9.14 0.72
C PRO A 131 -4.08 -10.64 0.86
N SER A 132 -4.69 -11.26 -0.15
CA SER A 132 -4.98 -12.70 -0.14
C SER A 132 -3.69 -13.53 -0.03
N LEU A 133 -2.64 -13.15 -0.77
CA LEU A 133 -1.34 -13.82 -0.68
C LEU A 133 -0.62 -13.57 0.65
N LEU A 134 -0.81 -12.40 1.28
CA LEU A 134 -0.32 -12.16 2.64
C LEU A 134 -1.02 -13.09 3.64
N ALA A 135 -2.34 -13.24 3.55
CA ALA A 135 -3.10 -14.12 4.42
C ALA A 135 -2.73 -15.60 4.22
N GLU A 136 -2.46 -16.04 2.99
CA GLU A 136 -1.94 -17.38 2.71
C GLU A 136 -0.57 -17.62 3.37
N TYR A 137 0.31 -16.62 3.34
CA TYR A 137 1.61 -16.67 4.02
C TYR A 137 1.46 -16.77 5.54
N ASP A 138 0.62 -15.95 6.15
CA ASP A 138 0.37 -15.99 7.60
C ASP A 138 -0.20 -17.35 8.01
N ALA A 139 -1.15 -17.90 7.24
CA ALA A 139 -1.70 -19.23 7.47
C ALA A 139 -0.63 -20.33 7.34
N LEU A 140 0.31 -20.20 6.41
CA LEU A 140 1.44 -21.11 6.26
C LEU A 140 2.38 -21.03 7.47
N GLU A 141 2.72 -19.84 7.94
CA GLU A 141 3.60 -19.65 9.10
C GLU A 141 2.97 -20.18 10.39
N VAL A 142 1.66 -19.94 10.60
CA VAL A 142 0.89 -20.55 11.71
C VAL A 142 0.95 -22.08 11.62
N THR A 143 0.76 -22.63 10.41
CA THR A 143 0.86 -24.07 10.18
C THR A 143 2.25 -24.56 10.61
N ARG A 144 3.34 -23.95 10.12
CA ARG A 144 4.72 -24.35 10.46
C ARG A 144 5.03 -24.30 11.96
N GLN A 145 4.46 -23.35 12.68
CA GLN A 145 4.70 -23.18 14.12
C GLN A 145 3.89 -24.15 15.00
N SER A 146 2.79 -24.72 14.50
CA SER A 146 1.86 -25.53 15.28
C SER A 146 2.38 -26.92 15.72
N GLY A 147 3.54 -27.37 15.23
CA GLY A 147 4.22 -28.62 15.65
C GLY A 147 3.53 -29.94 15.29
N VAL A 148 2.30 -29.89 14.77
CA VAL A 148 1.45 -30.99 14.32
C VAL A 148 1.36 -31.20 12.78
N PRO A 149 1.75 -30.28 11.87
CA PRO A 149 1.47 -30.45 10.45
C PRO A 149 2.24 -31.60 9.81
N SER A 150 1.62 -32.23 8.81
CA SER A 150 2.34 -33.12 7.91
C SER A 150 3.27 -32.31 6.99
N ALA A 151 4.45 -32.85 6.67
CA ALA A 151 5.36 -32.25 5.70
C ALA A 151 4.69 -32.02 4.33
N HIS A 152 3.72 -32.88 3.98
CA HIS A 152 2.93 -32.76 2.77
C HIS A 152 2.05 -31.50 2.77
N GLU A 153 1.34 -31.23 3.87
CA GLU A 153 0.48 -30.05 4.00
C GLU A 153 1.26 -28.73 3.85
N ILE A 154 2.43 -28.64 4.52
CA ILE A 154 3.33 -27.49 4.41
C ILE A 154 3.77 -27.31 2.95
N THR A 155 4.17 -28.40 2.29
CA THR A 155 4.63 -28.36 0.89
C THR A 155 3.52 -27.87 -0.05
N VAL A 156 2.28 -28.34 0.12
CA VAL A 156 1.15 -27.92 -0.71
C VAL A 156 0.82 -26.44 -0.53
N LYS A 157 0.69 -25.98 0.72
CA LYS A 157 0.42 -24.56 1.03
C LYS A 157 1.55 -23.65 0.52
N GLN A 158 2.80 -24.06 0.69
CA GLN A 158 3.96 -23.32 0.20
C GLN A 158 3.99 -23.24 -1.34
N ALA A 159 3.70 -24.34 -2.03
CA ALA A 159 3.64 -24.35 -3.50
C ALA A 159 2.51 -23.46 -4.04
N ALA A 160 1.34 -23.46 -3.38
CA ALA A 160 0.23 -22.59 -3.73
C ALA A 160 0.60 -21.10 -3.61
N LEU A 161 1.14 -20.71 -2.46
CA LEU A 161 1.62 -19.34 -2.21
C LEU A 161 2.66 -18.92 -3.26
N TRP A 162 3.66 -19.75 -3.51
CA TRP A 162 4.71 -19.47 -4.48
C TRP A 162 4.17 -19.31 -5.91
N ASN A 163 3.22 -20.13 -6.32
CA ASN A 163 2.56 -19.98 -7.62
C ASN A 163 1.77 -18.67 -7.70
N GLY A 164 1.03 -18.30 -6.65
CA GLY A 164 0.29 -17.05 -6.57
C GLY A 164 1.21 -15.82 -6.66
N VAL A 165 2.27 -15.79 -5.85
CA VAL A 165 3.28 -14.72 -5.87
C VAL A 165 3.96 -14.62 -7.24
N THR A 166 4.31 -15.75 -7.85
CA THR A 166 4.91 -15.78 -9.20
C THR A 166 3.96 -15.19 -10.24
N ASN A 167 2.71 -15.67 -10.27
CA ASN A 167 1.71 -15.22 -11.22
C ASN A 167 1.45 -13.72 -11.11
N LEU A 168 1.23 -13.23 -9.89
CA LEU A 168 0.95 -11.83 -9.64
C LEU A 168 2.17 -10.94 -9.97
N THR A 169 3.38 -11.41 -9.67
CA THR A 169 4.64 -10.73 -10.05
C THR A 169 4.74 -10.56 -11.55
N CYS A 170 4.50 -11.62 -12.34
CA CYS A 170 4.51 -11.58 -13.80
C CYS A 170 3.45 -10.60 -14.33
N ARG A 171 2.24 -10.59 -13.76
CA ARG A 171 1.17 -9.67 -14.16
C ARG A 171 1.48 -8.22 -13.84
N PHE A 172 2.13 -7.93 -12.71
CA PHE A 172 2.64 -6.58 -12.43
C PHE A 172 3.70 -6.13 -13.46
N LEU A 173 4.63 -7.02 -13.83
CA LEU A 173 5.65 -6.70 -14.85
C LEU A 173 4.99 -6.44 -16.21
N GLN A 174 4.05 -7.31 -16.61
CA GLN A 174 3.30 -7.14 -17.85
C GLN A 174 2.47 -5.85 -17.85
N TRP A 175 1.78 -5.55 -16.74
CA TRP A 175 1.03 -4.30 -16.59
C TRP A 175 1.92 -3.07 -16.78
N LYS A 176 3.16 -3.09 -16.29
CA LYS A 176 4.10 -1.99 -16.49
C LYS A 176 4.41 -1.83 -17.99
N ILE A 177 4.68 -2.92 -18.70
CA ILE A 177 4.95 -2.88 -20.15
C ILE A 177 3.73 -2.32 -20.89
N ASP A 178 2.55 -2.87 -20.61
CA ASP A 178 1.32 -2.58 -21.36
C ASP A 178 0.80 -1.16 -21.12
N TRP A 179 0.95 -0.63 -19.90
CA TRP A 179 0.30 0.62 -19.51
C TRP A 179 1.25 1.76 -19.22
N VAL A 180 2.45 1.49 -18.72
CA VAL A 180 3.42 2.55 -18.39
C VAL A 180 4.32 2.81 -19.58
N ASP A 181 4.88 1.76 -20.18
CA ASP A 181 5.85 1.92 -21.27
C ASP A 181 5.13 2.35 -22.57
N ALA A 182 3.87 1.94 -22.75
CA ALA A 182 2.99 2.37 -23.84
C ALA A 182 2.00 3.50 -23.43
N TYR A 183 2.29 4.26 -22.37
CA TYR A 183 1.39 5.32 -21.90
C TYR A 183 1.15 6.38 -23.00
N PRO A 184 -0.09 6.87 -23.24
CA PRO A 184 -0.40 7.73 -24.39
C PRO A 184 0.42 9.01 -24.49
N ASP A 185 0.72 9.64 -23.34
CA ASP A 185 1.54 10.86 -23.27
C ASP A 185 3.05 10.57 -23.18
N GLY A 186 3.43 9.30 -23.36
CA GLY A 186 4.78 8.78 -23.20
C GLY A 186 5.08 8.25 -21.78
N PRO A 187 6.10 7.40 -21.64
CA PRO A 187 6.51 6.87 -20.34
C PRO A 187 7.20 7.93 -19.46
N PRO A 188 7.39 7.66 -18.15
CA PRO A 188 8.22 8.48 -17.29
C PRO A 188 9.63 8.64 -17.88
N LYS A 189 10.16 9.86 -17.85
CA LYS A 189 11.49 10.18 -18.40
C LYS A 189 12.50 10.33 -17.29
N GLU A 190 13.69 9.77 -17.49
CA GLU A 190 14.83 10.02 -16.63
C GLU A 190 15.53 11.31 -17.04
N VAL A 191 15.77 12.20 -16.09
CA VAL A 191 16.54 13.43 -16.31
C VAL A 191 17.63 13.58 -15.25
N PRO A 192 18.73 14.29 -15.53
CA PRO A 192 19.76 14.56 -14.53
C PRO A 192 19.16 15.23 -13.27
N ALA A 193 19.61 14.79 -12.10
CA ALA A 193 19.25 15.43 -10.84
C ALA A 193 20.19 16.63 -10.60
N GLU A 194 19.79 17.78 -11.12
CA GLU A 194 20.49 19.05 -10.87
C GLU A 194 20.14 19.61 -9.50
N PRO A 195 21.08 20.32 -8.83
CA PRO A 195 20.78 21.00 -7.58
C PRO A 195 19.62 21.99 -7.72
N ASN A 196 18.69 21.91 -6.77
CA ASN A 196 17.54 22.78 -6.68
C ASN A 196 17.45 23.33 -5.26
N ASP A 197 17.42 24.65 -5.09
CA ASP A 197 17.33 25.28 -3.77
C ASP A 197 15.99 25.00 -3.06
N HIS A 198 14.99 24.50 -3.79
CA HIS A 198 13.62 24.30 -3.29
C HIS A 198 13.30 22.86 -2.88
N PHE A 199 14.14 21.88 -3.21
CA PHE A 199 13.86 20.47 -2.94
C PHE A 199 15.16 19.68 -2.69
N PRO A 200 15.23 18.80 -1.68
CA PRO A 200 16.44 18.02 -1.40
C PRO A 200 16.82 17.12 -2.58
N ILE A 201 18.11 16.96 -2.84
CA ILE A 201 18.59 16.05 -3.91
C ILE A 201 18.57 14.61 -3.38
N PHE A 202 17.93 13.71 -4.12
CA PHE A 202 17.98 12.29 -3.77
C PHE A 202 19.38 11.72 -4.03
N ARG A 203 19.94 11.08 -3.00
CA ARG A 203 21.20 10.33 -3.06
C ARG A 203 20.96 8.93 -2.54
N CYS A 204 21.58 7.96 -3.18
CA CYS A 204 21.50 6.57 -2.77
C CYS A 204 22.87 5.89 -2.82
N ARG A 205 23.01 4.77 -2.12
CA ARG A 205 24.17 3.88 -2.24
C ARG A 205 24.06 3.06 -3.53
N ASP A 206 25.16 2.99 -4.26
CA ASP A 206 25.38 1.98 -5.29
C ASP A 206 25.64 0.64 -4.59
N LEU A 207 24.76 -0.35 -4.79
CA LEU A 207 24.86 -1.65 -4.11
C LEU A 207 26.08 -2.47 -4.54
N ARG A 208 26.68 -2.18 -5.70
CA ARG A 208 27.87 -2.86 -6.20
C ARG A 208 29.15 -2.28 -5.63
N THR A 209 29.21 -0.95 -5.48
CA THR A 209 30.44 -0.25 -5.06
C THR A 209 30.41 0.27 -3.63
N GLY A 210 29.23 0.35 -3.01
CA GLY A 210 29.00 0.97 -1.70
C GLY A 210 29.09 2.51 -1.71
N ALA A 211 29.44 3.12 -2.85
CA ALA A 211 29.59 4.56 -2.98
C ALA A 211 28.24 5.27 -2.95
N VAL A 212 28.22 6.50 -2.42
CA VAL A 212 27.04 7.36 -2.50
C VAL A 212 27.02 8.02 -3.88
N ILE A 213 25.94 7.79 -4.62
CA ILE A 213 25.71 8.33 -5.96
C ILE A 213 24.47 9.23 -5.98
N THR A 214 24.39 10.08 -6.99
CA THR A 214 23.20 10.87 -7.31
C THR A 214 22.53 10.23 -8.53
N PRO A 215 21.44 9.46 -8.37
CA PRO A 215 20.72 8.91 -9.51
C PRO A 215 19.97 10.01 -10.29
N THR A 216 19.56 9.70 -11.52
CA THR A 216 18.62 10.53 -12.30
C THR A 216 17.28 10.66 -11.57
N LYS A 217 16.55 11.75 -11.80
CA LYS A 217 15.17 11.93 -11.31
C LYS A 217 14.14 11.56 -12.36
N LEU A 218 12.92 11.26 -11.92
CA LEU A 218 11.81 10.89 -12.82
C LEU A 218 10.90 12.11 -13.07
N VAL A 219 10.64 12.37 -14.34
CA VAL A 219 9.67 13.37 -14.81
C VAL A 219 8.50 12.65 -15.46
N TYR A 220 7.29 13.04 -15.06
CA TYR A 220 6.07 12.37 -15.52
C TYR A 220 5.27 13.28 -16.46
N PRO A 221 4.47 12.70 -17.38
CA PRO A 221 3.55 13.48 -18.20
C PRO A 221 2.41 14.10 -17.38
N ASN A 222 1.94 13.41 -16.33
CA ASN A 222 0.84 13.86 -15.48
C ASN A 222 0.88 13.23 -14.08
N LEU A 223 0.13 13.83 -13.15
CA LEU A 223 0.05 13.39 -11.75
C LEU A 223 -0.54 11.98 -11.58
N ARG A 224 -1.43 11.56 -12.50
CA ARG A 224 -2.03 10.22 -12.46
C ARG A 224 -0.96 9.16 -12.65
N LEU A 225 -0.11 9.27 -13.67
CA LEU A 225 0.97 8.31 -13.90
C LEU A 225 1.98 8.28 -12.74
N ALA A 226 2.36 9.44 -12.21
CA ALA A 226 3.27 9.53 -11.07
C ALA A 226 2.71 8.83 -9.81
N GLN A 227 1.43 9.08 -9.49
CA GLN A 227 0.76 8.40 -8.38
C GLN A 227 0.69 6.90 -8.60
N THR A 228 0.28 6.46 -9.80
CA THR A 228 0.15 5.05 -10.11
C THR A 228 1.49 4.33 -10.05
N MET A 229 2.58 4.97 -10.47
CA MET A 229 3.92 4.41 -10.33
C MET A 229 4.37 4.28 -8.87
N CYS A 230 4.07 5.26 -8.02
CA CYS A 230 4.30 5.12 -6.57
C CYS A 230 3.54 3.93 -5.99
N LEU A 231 2.27 3.75 -6.37
CA LEU A 231 1.48 2.59 -5.94
C LEU A 231 2.07 1.28 -6.49
N TYR A 232 2.50 1.24 -7.74
CA TYR A 232 3.13 0.07 -8.34
C TYR A 232 4.37 -0.37 -7.57
N TYR A 233 5.30 0.56 -7.28
CA TYR A 233 6.48 0.26 -6.47
C TYR A 233 6.11 -0.24 -5.07
N THR A 234 5.09 0.37 -4.47
CA THR A 234 4.59 0.02 -3.14
C THR A 234 3.99 -1.38 -3.11
N SER A 235 3.07 -1.71 -4.02
CA SER A 235 2.44 -3.04 -4.11
C SER A 235 3.47 -4.14 -4.36
N ARG A 236 4.47 -3.86 -5.22
CA ARG A 236 5.58 -4.78 -5.47
C ARG A 236 6.47 -5.01 -4.26
N LEU A 237 6.72 -3.96 -3.46
CA LEU A 237 7.47 -4.07 -2.21
C LEU A 237 6.71 -4.89 -1.16
N ILE A 238 5.41 -4.64 -1.00
CA ILE A 238 4.57 -5.39 -0.06
C ILE A 238 4.50 -6.87 -0.47
N LEU A 239 4.23 -7.16 -1.75
CA LEU A 239 4.20 -8.54 -2.23
C LEU A 239 5.54 -9.26 -1.99
N SER A 240 6.66 -8.55 -2.08
CA SER A 240 7.99 -9.14 -1.85
C SER A 240 8.22 -9.59 -0.40
N THR A 241 7.45 -9.12 0.58
CA THR A 241 7.67 -9.50 1.99
C THR A 241 7.28 -10.93 2.28
N VAL A 242 6.41 -11.53 1.45
CA VAL A 242 5.95 -12.92 1.57
C VAL A 242 6.56 -13.85 0.53
N ASP A 243 7.43 -13.32 -0.34
CA ASP A 243 8.14 -14.09 -1.35
C ASP A 243 9.35 -14.83 -0.75
N THR A 244 9.08 -16.05 -0.29
CA THR A 244 10.08 -16.94 0.35
C THR A 244 10.70 -17.94 -0.63
N ARG A 245 10.48 -17.79 -1.94
CA ARG A 245 11.07 -18.68 -2.95
C ARG A 245 12.60 -18.64 -2.86
N PRO A 246 13.30 -19.77 -3.08
CA PRO A 246 14.76 -19.78 -3.09
C PRO A 246 15.35 -19.25 -4.39
N ASP A 247 14.54 -19.09 -5.43
CA ASP A 247 14.98 -18.81 -6.79
C ASP A 247 15.41 -17.35 -7.01
N ASP A 248 16.29 -17.14 -7.98
CA ASP A 248 16.80 -15.81 -8.36
C ASP A 248 15.71 -14.89 -8.96
N ASP A 249 14.57 -15.45 -9.35
CA ASP A 249 13.41 -14.73 -9.89
C ASP A 249 12.57 -14.01 -8.81
N ARG A 250 12.89 -14.21 -7.52
CA ARG A 250 12.25 -13.49 -6.42
C ARG A 250 12.69 -12.02 -6.38
N VAL A 251 11.85 -11.19 -5.77
CA VAL A 251 12.20 -9.79 -5.50
C VAL A 251 13.18 -9.73 -4.33
N GLY A 252 14.46 -9.96 -4.62
CA GLY A 252 15.53 -9.94 -3.62
C GLY A 252 15.87 -8.53 -3.11
N PRO A 253 16.76 -8.42 -2.11
CA PRO A 253 17.10 -7.14 -1.46
C PRO A 253 17.53 -6.03 -2.42
N ALA A 254 18.28 -6.36 -3.48
CA ALA A 254 18.70 -5.39 -4.48
C ALA A 254 17.52 -4.82 -5.28
N GLN A 255 16.55 -5.66 -5.64
CA GLN A 255 15.34 -5.21 -6.34
C GLN A 255 14.42 -4.44 -5.40
N GLN A 256 14.24 -4.88 -4.15
CA GLN A 256 13.50 -4.11 -3.15
C GLN A 256 14.08 -2.70 -3.01
N TYR A 257 15.40 -2.61 -2.85
CA TYR A 257 16.10 -1.33 -2.76
C TYR A 257 15.89 -0.45 -4.00
N ALA A 258 15.91 -1.04 -5.21
CA ALA A 258 15.62 -0.32 -6.44
C ALA A 258 14.17 0.19 -6.51
N LEU A 259 13.18 -0.59 -6.04
CA LEU A 259 11.78 -0.17 -5.94
C LEU A 259 11.62 1.01 -4.97
N GLY A 260 12.28 0.95 -3.81
CA GLY A 260 12.32 2.07 -2.85
C GLY A 260 12.95 3.32 -3.46
N CYS A 261 14.04 3.16 -4.22
CA CYS A 261 14.65 4.26 -4.97
C CYS A 261 13.69 4.82 -6.02
N GLY A 262 12.89 3.99 -6.69
CA GLY A 262 11.85 4.43 -7.63
C GLY A 262 10.84 5.37 -6.99
N ILE A 263 10.39 5.07 -5.76
CA ILE A 263 9.52 5.95 -4.98
C ILE A 263 10.22 7.28 -4.71
N CYS A 264 11.47 7.25 -4.21
CA CYS A 264 12.23 8.46 -3.89
C CYS A 264 12.48 9.36 -5.10
N ARG A 265 12.79 8.76 -6.26
CA ARG A 265 13.01 9.46 -7.54
C ARG A 265 11.74 10.11 -8.10
N THR A 266 10.56 9.73 -7.58
CA THR A 266 9.25 10.30 -7.96
C THR A 266 8.88 11.52 -7.11
N LEU A 267 9.43 11.64 -5.89
CA LEU A 267 8.93 12.59 -4.88
C LEU A 267 9.08 14.05 -5.29
N GLU A 268 10.22 14.44 -5.85
CA GLU A 268 10.45 15.83 -6.28
C GLU A 268 9.38 16.27 -7.28
N TRP A 269 9.24 15.53 -8.39
CA TRP A 269 8.29 15.88 -9.43
C TRP A 269 6.85 15.89 -8.89
N TYR A 270 6.47 14.91 -8.08
CA TYR A 270 5.12 14.83 -7.54
C TYR A 270 4.83 15.98 -6.56
N ILE A 271 5.68 16.22 -5.57
CA ILE A 271 5.45 17.21 -4.52
C ILE A 271 5.47 18.64 -5.07
N LEU A 272 6.32 18.91 -6.08
CA LEU A 272 6.35 20.22 -6.73
C LEU A 272 5.17 20.47 -7.67
N THR A 273 4.54 19.41 -8.21
CA THR A 273 3.47 19.53 -9.20
C THR A 273 2.07 19.33 -8.61
N ALA A 274 1.94 18.57 -7.51
CA ALA A 274 0.67 18.21 -6.93
C ALA A 274 0.04 19.36 -6.12
N PRO A 275 -1.29 19.51 -6.14
CA PRO A 275 -1.97 20.38 -5.18
C PRO A 275 -1.80 19.83 -3.76
N GLY A 276 -1.76 20.72 -2.75
CA GLY A 276 -1.36 20.37 -1.38
C GLY A 276 -2.12 19.21 -0.74
N ASN A 277 -3.42 19.06 -1.03
CA ASN A 277 -4.24 17.94 -0.53
C ASN A 277 -3.83 16.56 -1.11
N MET A 278 -3.23 16.53 -2.30
CA MET A 278 -2.79 15.29 -2.96
C MET A 278 -1.46 14.78 -2.44
N ILE A 279 -0.68 15.60 -1.73
CA ILE A 279 0.63 15.18 -1.19
C ILE A 279 0.48 14.05 -0.17
N ASN A 280 -0.59 14.05 0.64
CA ASN A 280 -0.89 12.99 1.60
C ASN A 280 -0.93 11.58 1.00
N ARG A 281 -1.22 11.47 -0.31
CA ARG A 281 -1.25 10.19 -1.03
C ARG A 281 0.10 9.48 -1.07
N LEU A 282 1.19 10.21 -0.87
CA LEU A 282 2.54 9.67 -0.86
C LEU A 282 3.00 9.19 0.53
N ALA A 283 2.23 9.41 1.59
CA ALA A 283 2.66 9.08 2.95
C ALA A 283 2.93 7.57 3.11
N PHE A 284 2.01 6.76 2.58
CA PHE A 284 2.14 5.30 2.59
C PHE A 284 3.29 4.79 1.70
N PRO A 285 3.41 5.17 0.40
CA PRO A 285 4.58 4.83 -0.42
C PRO A 285 5.92 5.22 0.21
N VAL A 286 6.02 6.44 0.77
CA VAL A 286 7.26 6.92 1.41
C VAL A 286 7.60 6.10 2.64
N ARG A 287 6.60 5.68 3.42
CA ARG A 287 6.81 4.77 4.55
C ARG A 287 7.32 3.42 4.09
N VAL A 288 6.69 2.82 3.09
CA VAL A 288 7.11 1.51 2.56
C VAL A 288 8.54 1.59 2.00
N ALA A 289 8.90 2.69 1.32
CA ALA A 289 10.27 2.93 0.88
C ALA A 289 11.27 3.01 2.05
N TRP A 290 10.90 3.69 3.14
CA TRP A 290 11.74 3.83 4.33
C TRP A 290 12.18 2.49 4.92
N GLU A 291 11.27 1.52 5.01
CA GLU A 291 11.52 0.19 5.58
C GLU A 291 12.61 -0.58 4.85
N VAL A 292 12.72 -0.37 3.54
CA VAL A 292 13.66 -1.10 2.68
C VAL A 292 15.08 -0.55 2.80
N PHE A 293 15.22 0.73 3.15
CA PHE A 293 16.53 1.38 3.20
C PHE A 293 17.28 1.05 4.50
N PRO A 294 18.62 0.90 4.44
CA PRO A 294 19.44 0.72 5.64
C PRO A 294 19.36 1.90 6.61
N ASP A 295 19.47 1.60 7.91
CA ASP A 295 19.55 2.61 8.96
C ASP A 295 20.75 3.55 8.71
N GLY A 296 20.55 4.86 8.87
CA GLY A 296 21.59 5.87 8.64
C GLY A 296 22.02 6.04 7.17
N GLY A 297 21.32 5.42 6.21
CA GLY A 297 21.58 5.59 4.79
C GLY A 297 21.24 7.00 4.25
N PRO A 298 21.88 7.44 3.14
CA PRO A 298 21.55 8.72 2.50
C PRO A 298 20.10 8.78 2.01
N GLU A 299 19.46 7.63 1.74
CA GLU A 299 18.07 7.52 1.27
C GLU A 299 17.09 7.90 2.38
N ARG A 300 17.31 7.37 3.60
CA ARG A 300 16.52 7.76 4.78
C ARG A 300 16.74 9.21 5.15
N ARG A 301 17.97 9.72 4.98
CA ARG A 301 18.23 11.15 5.18
C ARG A 301 17.43 12.00 4.19
N PHE A 302 17.42 11.62 2.92
CA PHE A 302 16.60 12.28 1.91
C PHE A 302 15.11 12.25 2.26
N ILE A 303 14.56 11.07 2.61
CA ILE A 303 13.15 10.98 3.02
C ILE A 303 12.88 11.95 4.16
N TYR A 304 13.70 11.94 5.21
CA TYR A 304 13.56 12.86 6.35
C TYR A 304 13.54 14.33 5.94
N ASP A 305 14.46 14.75 5.08
CA ASP A 305 14.52 16.13 4.59
C ASP A 305 13.27 16.48 3.75
N VAL A 306 12.73 15.53 2.97
CA VAL A 306 11.45 15.69 2.24
C VAL A 306 10.28 15.83 3.21
N LEU A 307 10.20 15.02 4.28
CA LEU A 307 9.13 15.11 5.27
C LEU A 307 9.08 16.51 5.90
N LYS A 308 10.25 17.01 6.34
CA LYS A 308 10.38 18.36 6.89
C LYS A 308 9.95 19.44 5.90
N LEU A 309 10.32 19.28 4.63
CA LEU A 309 9.92 20.21 3.58
C LEU A 309 8.38 20.23 3.41
N VAL A 310 7.74 19.06 3.35
CA VAL A 310 6.29 18.93 3.21
C VAL A 310 5.55 19.50 4.42
N GLU A 311 6.02 19.19 5.63
CA GLU A 311 5.47 19.71 6.89
C GLU A 311 5.52 21.25 6.90
N LYS A 312 6.68 21.84 6.58
CA LYS A 312 6.85 23.30 6.51
C LYS A 312 5.99 23.96 5.43
N ARG A 313 5.83 23.31 4.27
CA ARG A 313 5.16 23.91 3.10
C ARG A 313 3.64 23.76 3.14
N HIS A 314 3.13 22.70 3.76
CA HIS A 314 1.72 22.35 3.68
C HIS A 314 1.01 22.19 5.04
N SER A 315 1.72 22.35 6.17
CA SER A 315 1.14 22.19 7.52
C SER A 315 0.43 20.85 7.73
N LEU A 316 0.93 19.78 7.09
CA LEU A 316 0.32 18.44 7.10
C LEU A 316 0.92 17.58 8.22
N GLY A 317 0.14 17.31 9.28
CA GLY A 317 0.59 16.56 10.47
C GLY A 317 0.98 15.09 10.22
N LEU A 318 0.46 14.46 9.16
CA LEU A 318 0.76 13.06 8.79
C LEU A 318 2.23 12.81 8.42
N TRP A 319 2.93 13.84 7.93
CA TRP A 319 4.31 13.73 7.44
C TRP A 319 5.36 14.01 8.52
N GLY A 320 4.95 14.66 9.63
CA GLY A 320 5.79 14.95 10.79
C GLY A 320 5.72 13.84 11.85
N SER A 321 5.24 14.15 13.05
CA SER A 321 5.17 13.23 14.20
C SER A 321 4.28 11.98 14.01
N GLY A 322 3.45 11.90 12.96
CA GLY A 322 2.62 10.73 12.69
C GLY A 322 3.34 9.55 12.03
N MET A 323 4.53 9.78 11.44
CA MET A 323 5.28 8.73 10.74
C MET A 323 5.96 7.70 11.66
N SER A 324 6.22 8.08 12.91
CA SER A 324 6.73 7.19 13.96
C SER A 324 5.75 6.09 14.35
N GLU A 325 4.45 6.39 14.28
CA GLU A 325 3.39 5.45 14.58
C GLU A 325 3.20 4.45 13.43
N LEU A 326 3.73 4.73 12.23
CA LEU A 326 3.65 3.86 11.04
C LEU A 326 4.76 2.81 10.94
N SER A 327 5.62 2.68 11.96
CA SER A 327 6.82 1.84 11.96
C SER A 327 6.65 0.56 12.79
N PRO A 328 6.86 -0.65 12.24
CA PRO A 328 7.01 -1.87 13.02
C PRO A 328 8.40 -2.01 13.69
N ARG A 329 9.39 -1.17 13.34
CA ARG A 329 10.72 -1.09 13.99
C ARG A 329 10.85 0.17 14.84
N ALA A 330 11.38 0.04 16.06
CA ALA A 330 11.71 1.20 16.90
C ALA A 330 12.79 2.06 16.23
N GLY A 331 12.49 3.33 15.99
CA GLY A 331 13.40 4.24 15.26
C GLY A 331 12.65 5.28 14.45
N SER A 332 11.89 6.13 15.13
CA SER A 332 11.33 7.35 14.56
C SER A 332 12.45 8.21 13.96
N PRO A 333 12.15 9.13 13.01
CA PRO A 333 13.01 10.28 12.86
C PRO A 333 13.14 10.97 14.24
N PRO A 334 14.34 11.37 14.68
CA PRO A 334 14.49 12.00 15.98
C PRO A 334 13.55 13.21 16.06
N LYS A 335 12.77 13.29 17.15
CA LYS A 335 12.19 14.54 17.60
C LYS A 335 13.35 15.51 17.80
N ALA A 336 13.26 16.70 17.21
CA ALA A 336 14.09 17.80 17.67
C ALA A 336 13.74 18.11 19.12
#